data_AF-A0AAV9AGF6-F1
#
_entry.id   AF-A0AAV9AGF6-F1
#
_cell.length_a   1.000
_cell.length_b   1.000
_cell.length_c   1.000
_cell.angle_alpha   90.00
_cell.angle_beta   90.00
_cell.angle_gamma   90.00
#
_symmetry.space_group_name_H-M   'P 1'
#
loop_
_entity.id
_entity.type
_entity.pdbx_description
1 polymer ?
#
loop_
_entity_poly.entity_id
_entity_poly.type
_entity_poly.pdbx_seq_one_letter_code
_entity_poly.pdbx_strand_id
1 'polypeptide(L)'
;MAIPLLSFILLVFLSIATVHSKSTIEPCSVSDTCPAMVGYTLYADLKVSELATLFSADPVSLLAANSLDFSLSDIDHRILPSGLFLKVPVVCSCSDGIRRSVSTTYRARPSDTLGFVAGSVFAGLVSADQIREANSLSGGGGDGLEAGQSLVIPLPCTCFNSSDNGLPAVYLSYVVAAGDTVAGIAARYSTTVTDIMAVNAMGAPVVKAGDIISVPLPACASNYPNSASDHGLIVANGSYAISASHCVQCSCGPGDLNLYCTPALLAVSCSSMQCKNSNLMVGNVTFQSTSGGCNVTSCSYGGFINGSIVATLSTSLQPQCPGQHQFPPLLPPPSSVIRESFLSPAPAPAESGGSLTTPKSSVPGTIALPGSSPANGPSGSISGACSLVTFLPGYFILTVLWLFYFSW
;
A
#
# COMPACT_ATOMS: atom_id res chain seq x y z
N MET A 1 42.51 33.04 -33.84
CA MET A 1 41.17 32.70 -34.35
C MET A 1 40.80 31.32 -33.82
N ALA A 2 40.29 31.24 -32.59
CA ALA A 2 39.94 29.95 -31.94
C ALA A 2 39.09 30.16 -30.68
N ILE A 3 37.93 30.81 -30.78
CA ILE A 3 36.93 30.83 -29.70
C ILE A 3 35.53 30.89 -30.32
N PRO A 4 34.99 29.76 -30.86
CA PRO A 4 33.58 29.49 -30.62
C PRO A 4 33.30 27.97 -30.62
N LEU A 5 33.78 27.24 -29.61
CA LEU A 5 33.34 25.85 -29.39
C LEU A 5 32.92 25.58 -27.94
N LEU A 6 33.39 26.40 -26.99
CA LEU A 6 33.09 26.22 -25.57
C LEU A 6 31.69 26.72 -25.17
N SER A 7 31.11 27.66 -25.93
CA SER A 7 29.79 28.22 -25.62
C SER A 7 28.63 27.32 -26.04
N PHE A 8 28.86 26.33 -26.91
CA PHE A 8 27.81 25.39 -27.35
C PHE A 8 27.71 24.15 -26.43
N ILE A 9 28.80 23.81 -25.73
CA ILE A 9 28.83 22.66 -24.80
C ILE A 9 28.16 22.99 -23.46
N LEU A 10 28.06 24.27 -23.08
CA LEU A 10 27.40 24.69 -21.84
C LEU A 10 25.86 24.80 -21.95
N LEU A 11 25.31 24.81 -23.18
CA LEU A 11 23.86 24.94 -23.42
C LEU A 11 23.13 23.58 -23.53
N VAL A 12 23.84 22.46 -23.47
CA VAL A 12 23.25 21.11 -23.60
C VAL A 12 23.03 20.42 -22.24
N PHE A 13 23.48 21.00 -21.13
CA PHE A 13 23.40 20.35 -19.80
C PHE A 13 22.29 20.82 -18.85
N LEU A 14 21.30 21.59 -19.32
CA LEU A 14 20.18 22.06 -18.47
C LEU A 14 18.80 21.70 -19.01
N SER A 15 18.70 20.61 -19.78
CA SER A 15 17.43 19.89 -19.94
C SER A 15 17.18 19.02 -18.70
N ILE A 16 17.00 19.63 -17.54
CA ILE A 16 16.39 18.92 -16.41
C ILE A 16 14.96 18.68 -16.84
N ALA A 17 14.69 17.49 -17.39
CA ALA A 17 13.32 17.06 -17.61
C ALA A 17 12.60 17.14 -16.27
N THR A 18 11.62 18.04 -16.16
CA THR A 18 10.75 18.11 -14.99
C THR A 18 9.95 16.81 -14.94
N VAL A 19 10.42 15.87 -14.11
CA VAL A 19 9.74 14.61 -13.88
C VAL A 19 8.50 14.92 -13.06
N HIS A 20 7.37 15.08 -13.74
CA HIS A 20 6.06 15.16 -13.09
C HIS A 20 5.72 13.76 -12.60
N SER A 21 5.76 13.57 -11.28
CA SER A 21 5.21 12.38 -10.66
C SER A 21 3.70 12.37 -10.89
N LYS A 22 3.21 11.27 -11.44
CA LYS A 22 1.77 11.01 -11.52
C LYS A 22 1.31 10.43 -10.20
N SER A 23 0.12 10.80 -9.75
CA SER A 23 -0.53 10.17 -8.60
C SER A 23 -1.93 9.72 -8.96
N THR A 24 -2.33 8.57 -8.42
CA THR A 24 -3.67 8.01 -8.59
C THR A 24 -4.63 8.64 -7.61
N ILE A 25 -5.75 9.11 -8.14
CA ILE A 25 -6.80 9.82 -7.43
C ILE A 25 -8.08 9.01 -7.52
N GLU A 26 -8.64 8.70 -6.36
CA GLU A 26 -10.00 8.19 -6.23
C GLU A 26 -10.93 9.37 -5.87
N PRO A 27 -11.85 9.75 -6.77
CA PRO A 27 -12.87 10.75 -6.44
C PRO A 27 -13.86 10.16 -5.42
N CYS A 28 -14.35 10.99 -4.51
CA CYS A 28 -15.32 10.58 -3.51
C CYS A 28 -16.37 11.66 -3.30
N SER A 29 -17.59 11.24 -2.97
CA SER A 29 -18.72 12.13 -2.66
C SER A 29 -19.32 11.90 -1.27
N VAL A 30 -18.94 10.79 -0.63
CA VAL A 30 -19.48 10.36 0.66
C VAL A 30 -18.37 10.42 1.71
N SER A 31 -18.69 10.84 2.92
CA SER A 31 -17.76 10.97 4.04
C SER A 31 -17.34 9.64 4.68
N ASP A 32 -17.49 8.52 3.95
CA ASP A 32 -17.18 7.19 4.45
C ASP A 32 -15.67 6.99 4.63
N THR A 33 -15.28 6.19 5.61
CA THR A 33 -13.89 5.79 5.84
C THR A 33 -13.62 4.38 5.33
N CYS A 34 -12.36 4.08 5.06
CA CYS A 34 -11.94 2.73 4.70
C CYS A 34 -10.46 2.49 5.06
N PRO A 35 -10.08 1.23 5.30
CA PRO A 35 -8.69 0.86 5.47
C PRO A 35 -7.97 0.89 4.12
N ALA A 36 -6.76 1.46 4.13
CA ALA A 36 -5.83 1.40 3.02
C ALA A 36 -4.40 1.26 3.54
N MET A 37 -3.43 1.14 2.64
CA MET A 37 -2.02 1.10 2.99
C MET A 37 -1.24 2.14 2.20
N VAL A 38 -0.16 2.61 2.80
CA VAL A 38 0.82 3.49 2.15
C VAL A 38 2.19 2.82 2.20
N GLY A 39 2.86 2.77 1.05
CA GLY A 39 4.21 2.27 0.92
C GLY A 39 5.21 3.33 1.31
N TYR A 40 5.90 3.14 2.42
CA TYR A 40 6.83 4.10 2.98
C TYR A 40 8.24 3.53 3.05
N THR A 41 9.22 4.29 2.54
CA THR A 41 10.63 3.95 2.65
C THR A 41 11.28 4.82 3.71
N LEU A 42 11.93 4.22 4.70
CA LEU A 42 12.54 4.96 5.80
C LEU A 42 13.64 5.91 5.31
N TYR A 43 13.54 7.19 5.66
CA TYR A 43 14.56 8.20 5.32
C TYR A 43 15.81 8.14 6.21
N ALA A 44 15.68 7.56 7.41
CA ALA A 44 16.74 7.41 8.40
C ALA A 44 16.49 6.15 9.23
N ASP A 45 17.47 5.78 10.04
CA ASP A 45 17.28 4.75 11.06
C ASP A 45 16.31 5.30 12.11
N LEU A 46 15.16 4.66 12.28
CA LEU A 46 14.07 5.14 13.15
C LEU A 46 13.66 4.05 14.13
N LYS A 47 13.25 4.46 15.33
CA LYS A 47 12.57 3.53 16.25
C LYS A 47 11.17 3.20 15.72
N VAL A 48 10.66 2.01 16.02
CA VAL A 48 9.26 1.63 15.67
C VAL A 48 8.28 2.63 16.29
N SER A 49 8.51 3.05 17.55
CA SER A 49 7.69 4.07 18.21
C SER A 49 7.71 5.43 17.47
N GLU A 50 8.88 5.88 17.01
CA GLU A 50 8.99 7.11 16.24
C GLU A 50 8.24 7.02 14.91
N LEU A 51 8.37 5.89 14.20
CA LEU A 51 7.65 5.65 12.96
C LEU A 51 6.13 5.55 13.16
N ALA A 52 5.70 4.88 14.24
CA ALA A 52 4.30 4.79 14.62
C ALA A 52 3.72 6.19 14.91
N THR A 53 4.46 7.03 15.65
CA THR A 53 4.04 8.44 15.86
C THR A 53 4.03 9.27 14.59
N LEU A 54 4.96 9.01 13.65
CA LEU A 54 5.03 9.73 12.38
C LEU A 54 3.78 9.54 11.52
N PHE A 55 3.12 8.38 11.61
CA PHE A 55 1.90 8.06 10.84
C PHE A 55 0.62 8.05 11.67
N SER A 56 0.68 8.37 12.97
CA SER A 56 -0.43 8.20 13.91
C SER A 56 -0.95 6.74 13.93
N ALA A 57 -0.05 5.76 13.81
CA ALA A 57 -0.36 4.34 13.74
C ALA A 57 0.03 3.59 15.03
N ASP A 58 -0.53 2.41 15.24
CA ASP A 58 -0.17 1.52 16.34
C ASP A 58 1.12 0.72 16.01
N PRO A 59 2.14 0.68 16.89
CA PRO A 59 3.40 -0.03 16.64
C PRO A 59 3.23 -1.51 16.28
N VAL A 60 2.31 -2.21 16.96
CA VAL A 60 2.07 -3.64 16.72
C VAL A 60 1.42 -3.83 15.35
N SER A 61 0.42 -3.03 15.03
CA SER A 61 -0.30 -3.06 13.75
C SER A 61 0.63 -2.75 12.57
N LEU A 62 1.58 -1.82 12.76
CA LEU A 62 2.60 -1.49 11.78
C LEU A 62 3.52 -2.68 11.47
N LEU A 63 4.00 -3.39 12.50
CA LEU A 63 4.83 -4.59 12.32
C LEU A 63 4.01 -5.75 11.73
N ALA A 64 2.78 -5.95 12.21
CA ALA A 64 1.86 -6.99 11.76
C ALA A 64 1.54 -6.88 10.26
N ALA A 65 1.28 -5.66 9.75
CA ALA A 65 1.02 -5.41 8.34
C ALA A 65 2.21 -5.79 7.42
N ASN A 66 3.41 -5.89 7.99
CA ASN A 66 4.64 -6.25 7.30
C ASN A 66 5.14 -7.66 7.65
N SER A 67 4.35 -8.45 8.38
CA SER A 67 4.75 -9.78 8.86
C SER A 67 6.09 -9.78 9.58
N LEU A 68 6.37 -8.68 10.30
CA LEU A 68 7.54 -8.56 11.16
C LEU A 68 7.20 -9.07 12.55
N ASP A 69 8.16 -9.74 13.20
CA ASP A 69 7.95 -10.28 14.54
C ASP A 69 7.60 -9.16 15.55
N PHE A 70 6.36 -9.24 16.05
CA PHE A 70 5.75 -8.33 17.04
C PHE A 70 5.49 -9.01 18.39
N SER A 71 6.02 -10.23 18.61
CA SER A 71 5.78 -11.03 19.82
C SER A 71 6.70 -10.66 21.00
N LEU A 72 7.66 -9.75 20.79
CA LEU A 72 8.70 -9.40 21.75
C LEU A 72 8.29 -8.23 22.65
N SER A 73 8.75 -8.23 23.90
CA SER A 73 8.39 -7.25 24.93
C SER A 73 9.10 -5.89 24.84
N ASP A 74 9.73 -5.54 23.71
CA ASP A 74 10.47 -4.28 23.52
C ASP A 74 10.39 -3.75 22.07
N ILE A 75 9.21 -3.89 21.46
CA ILE A 75 9.00 -3.45 20.08
C ILE A 75 9.24 -1.95 19.88
N ASP A 76 8.94 -1.13 20.89
CA ASP A 76 8.94 0.34 20.78
C ASP A 76 10.34 0.92 20.60
N HIS A 77 11.35 0.30 21.20
CA HIS A 77 12.74 0.76 21.16
C HIS A 77 13.55 0.12 20.02
N ARG A 78 12.96 -0.82 19.30
CA ARG A 78 13.60 -1.45 18.15
C ARG A 78 13.86 -0.44 17.04
N ILE A 79 15.06 -0.48 16.49
CA ILE A 79 15.49 0.37 15.38
C ILE A 79 15.26 -0.37 14.07
N LEU A 80 14.65 0.32 13.11
CA LEU A 80 14.50 -0.12 11.73
C LEU A 80 15.49 0.66 10.85
N PRO A 81 16.24 -0.03 9.96
CA PRO A 81 17.26 0.62 9.15
C PRO A 81 16.66 1.51 8.06
N SER A 82 17.37 2.59 7.74
CA SER A 82 17.11 3.45 6.59
C SER A 82 17.04 2.65 5.27
N GLY A 83 16.17 3.11 4.37
CA GLY A 83 15.90 2.44 3.10
C GLY A 83 14.98 1.22 3.20
N LEU A 84 14.56 0.82 4.41
CA LEU A 84 13.58 -0.26 4.58
C LEU A 84 12.22 0.20 4.05
N PHE A 85 11.62 -0.60 3.17
CA PHE A 85 10.27 -0.38 2.68
C PHE A 85 9.26 -1.06 3.61
N LEU A 86 8.23 -0.33 4.02
CA LEU A 86 7.15 -0.82 4.87
C LEU A 86 5.78 -0.44 4.30
N LYS A 87 4.82 -1.34 4.48
CA LYS A 87 3.39 -1.06 4.30
C LYS A 87 2.85 -0.48 5.60
N VAL A 88 2.41 0.77 5.57
CA VAL A 88 1.85 1.47 6.73
C VAL A 88 0.32 1.47 6.60
N PRO A 89 -0.42 0.86 7.54
CA PRO A 89 -1.88 0.96 7.56
C PRO A 89 -2.31 2.40 7.79
N VAL A 90 -3.24 2.89 6.98
CA VAL A 90 -3.85 4.21 7.12
C VAL A 90 -5.37 4.11 6.97
N VAL A 91 -6.07 5.13 7.48
CA VAL A 91 -7.52 5.25 7.29
C VAL A 91 -7.77 6.38 6.31
N CYS A 92 -8.37 6.04 5.17
CA CYS A 92 -8.81 7.04 4.21
C CYS A 92 -10.14 7.63 4.63
N SER A 93 -10.30 8.92 4.35
CA SER A 93 -11.58 9.61 4.38
C SER A 93 -11.74 10.43 3.10
N CYS A 94 -12.96 10.91 2.85
CA CYS A 94 -13.20 11.86 1.77
C CYS A 94 -12.87 13.28 2.22
N SER A 95 -11.90 13.93 1.57
CA SER A 95 -11.54 15.33 1.79
C SER A 95 -11.55 16.07 0.46
N ASP A 96 -12.32 17.14 0.35
CA ASP A 96 -12.36 18.00 -0.85
C ASP A 96 -12.68 17.24 -2.15
N GLY A 97 -13.55 16.23 -2.06
CA GLY A 97 -13.94 15.38 -3.19
C GLY A 97 -12.91 14.34 -3.62
N ILE A 98 -11.79 14.22 -2.88
CA ILE A 98 -10.72 13.26 -3.15
C ILE A 98 -10.48 12.40 -1.91
N ARG A 99 -10.26 11.10 -2.13
CA ARG A 99 -9.95 10.17 -1.04
C ARG A 99 -8.50 10.35 -0.61
N ARG A 100 -8.28 10.67 0.68
CA ARG A 100 -6.94 10.91 1.27
C ARG A 100 -6.96 10.51 2.74
N SER A 101 -5.77 10.26 3.31
CA SER A 101 -5.61 10.09 4.75
C SER A 101 -5.13 11.41 5.34
N VAL A 102 -5.91 11.97 6.26
CA VAL A 102 -5.65 13.25 6.95
C VAL A 102 -5.40 13.09 8.45
N SER A 103 -5.23 11.85 8.92
CA SER A 103 -4.92 11.53 10.33
C SER A 103 -3.46 11.76 10.70
N THR A 104 -2.58 11.86 9.71
CA THR A 104 -1.15 12.02 9.91
C THR A 104 -0.82 13.49 10.17
N THR A 105 -0.19 13.76 11.32
CA THR A 105 0.29 15.10 11.68
C THR A 105 1.78 15.10 11.90
N TYR A 106 2.45 16.14 11.43
CA TYR A 106 3.88 16.32 11.54
C TYR A 106 4.20 17.60 12.30
N ARG A 107 5.06 17.50 13.30
CA ARG A 107 5.56 18.67 14.03
C ARG A 107 6.90 19.11 13.44
N ALA A 108 6.88 20.27 12.79
CA ALA A 108 8.04 20.85 12.12
C ALA A 108 9.22 21.03 13.10
N ARG A 109 10.40 20.59 12.69
CA ARG A 109 11.67 20.81 13.36
C ARG A 109 12.28 22.15 12.92
N PRO A 110 13.21 22.72 13.70
CA PRO A 110 13.94 23.91 13.28
C PRO A 110 14.59 23.71 11.91
N SER A 111 14.43 24.69 11.01
CA SER A 111 14.96 24.68 9.65
C SER A 111 14.30 23.70 8.67
N ASP A 112 13.19 23.06 9.05
CA ASP A 112 12.41 22.28 8.10
C ASP A 112 11.84 23.16 7.00
N THR A 113 11.76 22.59 5.81
CA THR A 113 11.05 23.17 4.67
C THR A 113 9.96 22.22 4.20
N LEU A 114 8.90 22.74 3.59
CA LEU A 114 7.84 21.90 3.00
C LEU A 114 8.40 20.88 2.00
N GLY A 115 9.37 21.29 1.17
CA GLY A 115 10.04 20.40 0.22
C GLY A 115 10.83 19.27 0.88
N PHE A 116 11.57 19.58 1.96
CA PHE A 116 12.30 18.57 2.72
C PHE A 116 11.35 17.58 3.41
N VAL A 117 10.30 18.08 4.04
CA VAL A 117 9.29 17.23 4.71
C VAL A 117 8.59 16.32 3.69
N ALA A 118 8.14 16.87 2.57
CA ALA A 118 7.48 16.13 1.50
C ALA A 118 8.40 15.06 0.86
N GLY A 119 9.56 15.49 0.36
CA GLY A 119 10.44 14.63 -0.44
C GLY A 119 11.33 13.70 0.37
N SER A 120 11.81 14.14 1.54
CA SER A 120 12.72 13.37 2.38
C SER A 120 11.97 12.65 3.51
N VAL A 121 11.28 13.39 4.38
CA VAL A 121 10.64 12.79 5.57
C VAL A 121 9.51 11.83 5.20
N PHE A 122 8.65 12.21 4.25
CA PHE A 122 7.56 11.37 3.74
C PHE A 122 7.90 10.65 2.43
N ALA A 123 9.18 10.56 2.08
CA ALA A 123 9.68 9.78 0.94
C ALA A 123 8.94 10.04 -0.40
N GLY A 124 8.46 11.27 -0.63
CA GLY A 124 7.75 11.64 -1.86
C GLY A 124 6.29 11.19 -1.93
N LEU A 125 5.71 10.72 -0.83
CA LEU A 125 4.28 10.36 -0.75
C LEU A 125 3.35 11.54 -0.95
N VAL A 126 3.81 12.75 -0.64
CA VAL A 126 3.07 14.00 -0.80
C VAL A 126 3.99 15.06 -1.39
N SER A 127 3.43 16.07 -2.04
CA SER A 127 4.18 17.23 -2.51
C SER A 127 4.13 18.38 -1.50
N ALA A 128 5.09 19.30 -1.60
CA ALA A 128 5.10 20.53 -0.80
C ALA A 128 3.82 21.35 -0.99
N ASP A 129 3.30 21.39 -2.22
CA ASP A 129 2.06 22.09 -2.56
C ASP A 129 0.85 21.45 -1.89
N GLN A 130 0.76 20.11 -1.89
CA GLN A 130 -0.32 19.40 -1.20
C GLN A 130 -0.32 19.67 0.31
N ILE A 131 0.87 19.68 0.94
CA ILE A 131 0.98 20.05 2.36
C ILE A 131 0.56 21.51 2.55
N ARG A 132 1.00 22.42 1.68
CA ARG A 132 0.67 23.86 1.77
C ARG A 132 -0.84 24.11 1.67
N GLU A 133 -1.49 23.49 0.69
CA GLU A 133 -2.93 23.56 0.46
C GLU A 133 -3.72 22.98 1.63
N ALA A 134 -3.37 21.78 2.10
CA ALA A 134 -4.06 21.12 3.21
C ALA A 134 -3.97 21.90 4.54
N ASN A 135 -2.94 22.75 4.69
CA ASN A 135 -2.72 23.56 5.89
C ASN A 135 -3.06 25.04 5.70
N SER A 136 -3.65 25.43 4.55
CA SER A 136 -4.01 26.81 4.23
C SER A 136 -2.86 27.81 4.42
N LEU A 137 -1.63 27.39 4.09
CA LEU A 137 -0.44 28.24 4.25
C LEU A 137 -0.35 29.22 3.07
N SER A 138 -0.57 30.50 3.34
CA SER A 138 -0.53 31.58 2.34
C SER A 138 0.82 31.65 1.61
N GLY A 139 0.82 31.61 0.28
CA GLY A 139 2.00 31.48 -0.60
C GLY A 139 2.96 32.67 -0.67
N GLY A 140 3.10 33.47 0.39
CA GLY A 140 3.94 34.67 0.42
C GLY A 140 4.89 34.67 1.60
N GLY A 141 6.00 33.93 1.53
CA GLY A 141 7.06 34.04 2.53
C GLY A 141 7.98 32.83 2.74
N GLY A 142 8.41 32.16 1.67
CA GLY A 142 9.41 31.08 1.75
C GLY A 142 8.85 29.70 2.15
N ASP A 143 9.57 28.65 1.80
CA ASP A 143 9.21 27.26 2.13
C ASP A 143 9.57 26.86 3.57
N GLY A 144 10.10 27.79 4.36
CA GLY A 144 10.52 27.56 5.74
C GLY A 144 9.33 27.39 6.68
N LEU A 145 9.43 26.40 7.56
CA LEU A 145 8.41 26.12 8.57
C LEU A 145 8.82 26.69 9.93
N GLU A 146 7.83 27.15 10.70
CA GLU A 146 8.07 27.57 12.07
C GLU A 146 8.33 26.34 12.96
N ALA A 147 9.37 26.40 13.79
CA ALA A 147 9.71 25.29 14.67
C ALA A 147 8.55 24.98 15.63
N GLY A 148 8.11 23.72 15.64
CA GLY A 148 7.01 23.25 16.47
C GLY A 148 5.62 23.40 15.83
N GLN A 149 5.51 23.98 14.62
CA GLN A 149 4.26 24.05 13.86
C GLN A 149 3.75 22.64 13.55
N SER A 150 2.46 22.39 13.81
CA SER A 150 1.80 21.13 13.48
C SER A 150 1.18 21.22 12.09
N LEU A 151 1.55 20.30 11.21
CA LEU A 151 1.09 20.22 9.83
C LEU A 151 0.30 18.93 9.62
N VAL A 152 -0.87 19.03 8.99
CA VAL A 152 -1.60 17.88 8.45
C VAL A 152 -0.89 17.41 7.19
N ILE A 153 -0.59 16.12 7.11
CA ILE A 153 0.07 15.50 5.96
C ILE A 153 -0.98 14.69 5.19
N PRO A 154 -1.46 15.18 4.04
CA PRO A 154 -2.56 14.55 3.29
C PRO A 154 -2.03 13.37 2.45
N LEU A 155 -1.84 12.20 3.09
CA LEU A 155 -1.28 11.03 2.41
C LEU A 155 -2.25 10.51 1.33
N PRO A 156 -1.74 10.15 0.14
CA PRO A 156 -2.56 9.58 -0.92
C PRO A 156 -3.01 8.19 -0.51
N CYS A 157 -4.29 7.91 -0.66
CA CYS A 157 -4.82 6.58 -0.42
C CYS A 157 -6.10 6.35 -1.22
N THR A 158 -6.33 5.09 -1.54
CA THR A 158 -7.49 4.64 -2.33
C THR A 158 -8.05 3.38 -1.68
N CYS A 159 -9.30 3.06 -1.94
CA CYS A 159 -10.00 1.92 -1.36
C CYS A 159 -10.90 1.21 -2.36
N PHE A 160 -11.55 1.92 -3.28
CA PHE A 160 -12.45 1.32 -4.28
C PHE A 160 -13.39 0.25 -3.70
N ASN A 161 -14.05 0.57 -2.57
CA ASN A 161 -14.92 -0.33 -1.80
C ASN A 161 -14.27 -1.62 -1.30
N SER A 162 -12.95 -1.61 -1.06
CA SER A 162 -12.16 -2.74 -0.56
C SER A 162 -12.32 -4.00 -1.41
N SER A 163 -12.51 -3.83 -2.72
CA SER A 163 -12.65 -4.91 -3.67
C SER A 163 -11.95 -4.61 -4.99
N ASP A 164 -11.41 -5.66 -5.60
CA ASP A 164 -10.91 -5.67 -6.97
C ASP A 164 -11.56 -6.84 -7.71
N ASN A 165 -12.21 -6.58 -8.85
CA ASN A 165 -12.93 -7.59 -9.64
C ASN A 165 -13.93 -8.45 -8.83
N GLY A 166 -14.52 -7.89 -7.76
CA GLY A 166 -15.47 -8.60 -6.88
C GLY A 166 -14.83 -9.48 -5.82
N LEU A 167 -13.49 -9.50 -5.72
CA LEU A 167 -12.74 -10.16 -4.66
C LEU A 167 -12.27 -9.12 -3.63
N PRO A 168 -12.07 -9.49 -2.36
CA PRO A 168 -11.57 -8.54 -1.35
C PRO A 168 -10.15 -8.07 -1.67
N ALA A 169 -9.92 -6.77 -1.59
CA ALA A 169 -8.62 -6.16 -1.83
C ALA A 169 -8.35 -4.99 -0.89
N VAL A 170 -7.08 -4.83 -0.50
CA VAL A 170 -6.59 -3.63 0.19
C VAL A 170 -5.65 -2.90 -0.76
N TYR A 171 -5.84 -1.60 -0.93
CA TYR A 171 -5.03 -0.83 -1.87
C TYR A 171 -3.82 -0.22 -1.18
N LEU A 172 -2.67 -0.37 -1.82
CA LEU A 172 -1.39 0.18 -1.40
C LEU A 172 -1.01 1.36 -2.31
N SER A 173 -0.91 2.57 -1.75
CA SER A 173 -0.27 3.70 -2.43
C SER A 173 1.25 3.50 -2.46
N TYR A 174 1.80 3.18 -3.63
CA TYR A 174 3.20 2.82 -3.82
C TYR A 174 3.95 3.89 -4.61
N VAL A 175 5.04 4.42 -4.03
CA VAL A 175 5.98 5.30 -4.73
C VAL A 175 6.93 4.43 -5.56
N VAL A 176 6.86 4.57 -6.87
CA VAL A 176 7.66 3.79 -7.84
C VAL A 176 9.14 4.11 -7.64
N ALA A 177 9.94 3.07 -7.36
CA ALA A 177 11.38 3.21 -7.21
C ALA A 177 12.09 3.19 -8.57
N ALA A 178 13.35 3.65 -8.58
CA ALA A 178 14.19 3.56 -9.77
C ALA A 178 14.43 2.10 -10.16
N GLY A 179 14.05 1.74 -11.39
CA GLY A 179 14.19 0.38 -11.92
C GLY A 179 12.94 -0.50 -11.75
N ASP A 180 11.91 -0.03 -11.04
CA ASP A 180 10.65 -0.75 -10.95
C ASP A 180 9.95 -0.85 -12.31
N THR A 181 9.27 -1.98 -12.52
CA THR A 181 8.37 -2.19 -13.66
C THR A 181 7.00 -2.61 -13.13
N VAL A 182 5.92 -2.31 -13.86
CA VAL A 182 4.57 -2.72 -13.45
C VAL A 182 4.48 -4.25 -13.27
N ALA A 183 5.16 -5.02 -14.13
CA ALA A 183 5.24 -6.47 -14.01
C ALA A 183 5.97 -6.93 -12.74
N GLY A 184 7.09 -6.29 -12.39
CA GLY A 184 7.82 -6.60 -11.16
C GLY A 184 7.02 -6.26 -9.89
N ILE A 185 6.31 -5.13 -9.90
CA ILE A 185 5.42 -4.73 -8.81
C ILE A 185 4.25 -5.72 -8.69
N ALA A 186 3.61 -6.09 -9.80
CA ALA A 186 2.52 -7.05 -9.83
C ALA A 186 2.94 -8.40 -9.23
N ALA A 187 4.09 -8.93 -9.66
CA ALA A 187 4.65 -10.18 -9.14
C ALA A 187 4.98 -10.10 -7.65
N ARG A 188 5.54 -8.97 -7.17
CA ARG A 188 5.87 -8.76 -5.76
C ARG A 188 4.65 -8.82 -4.84
N TYR A 189 3.51 -8.31 -5.31
CA TYR A 189 2.31 -8.15 -4.50
C TYR A 189 1.21 -9.15 -4.84
N SER A 190 1.54 -10.22 -5.59
CA SER A 190 0.60 -11.26 -6.00
C SER A 190 -0.65 -10.71 -6.68
N THR A 191 -0.49 -9.67 -7.49
CA THR A 191 -1.55 -9.05 -8.30
C THR A 191 -1.19 -9.13 -9.78
N THR A 192 -2.04 -8.62 -10.67
CA THR A 192 -1.79 -8.66 -12.11
C THR A 192 -1.42 -7.29 -12.67
N VAL A 193 -0.68 -7.29 -13.79
CA VAL A 193 -0.40 -6.05 -14.53
C VAL A 193 -1.70 -5.38 -14.97
N THR A 194 -2.71 -6.17 -15.34
CA THR A 194 -4.02 -5.67 -15.77
C THR A 194 -4.76 -4.99 -14.62
N ASP A 195 -4.74 -5.54 -13.41
CA ASP A 195 -5.43 -4.94 -12.25
C ASP A 195 -4.74 -3.64 -11.85
N ILE A 196 -3.39 -3.62 -11.80
CA ILE A 196 -2.66 -2.37 -11.58
C ILE A 196 -3.00 -1.34 -12.67
N MET A 197 -2.97 -1.72 -13.95
CA MET A 197 -3.29 -0.77 -15.01
C MET A 197 -4.72 -0.23 -14.92
N ALA A 198 -5.69 -1.08 -14.59
CA ALA A 198 -7.10 -0.71 -14.48
C ALA A 198 -7.32 0.33 -13.38
N VAL A 199 -6.85 0.06 -12.16
CA VAL A 199 -7.10 0.92 -10.99
C VAL A 199 -6.38 2.27 -11.10
N ASN A 200 -5.29 2.32 -11.87
CA ASN A 200 -4.50 3.52 -12.12
C ASN A 200 -4.84 4.21 -13.46
N ALA A 201 -5.87 3.76 -14.18
CA ALA A 201 -6.25 4.26 -15.51
C ALA A 201 -5.06 4.37 -16.49
N MET A 202 -4.18 3.37 -16.48
CA MET A 202 -2.99 3.35 -17.34
C MET A 202 -3.33 2.81 -18.73
N GLY A 203 -2.99 3.57 -19.77
CA GLY A 203 -3.09 3.09 -21.16
C GLY A 203 -1.98 2.10 -21.57
N ALA A 204 -0.88 2.06 -20.82
CA ALA A 204 0.24 1.14 -21.01
C ALA A 204 0.94 0.89 -19.66
N PRO A 205 1.60 -0.26 -19.45
CA PRO A 205 2.27 -0.61 -18.19
C PRO A 205 3.61 0.12 -18.01
N VAL A 206 3.59 1.46 -18.14
CA VAL A 206 4.77 2.32 -18.07
C VAL A 206 4.64 3.22 -16.84
N VAL A 207 5.63 3.13 -15.97
CA VAL A 207 5.76 3.93 -14.75
C VAL A 207 7.12 4.62 -14.73
N LYS A 208 7.21 5.76 -14.05
CA LYS A 208 8.45 6.49 -13.80
C LYS A 208 8.77 6.48 -12.32
N ALA A 209 10.05 6.53 -11.99
CA ALA A 209 10.47 6.71 -10.61
C ALA A 209 9.84 7.99 -10.02
N GLY A 210 9.25 7.86 -8.83
CA GLY A 210 8.49 8.92 -8.16
C GLY A 210 7.00 8.96 -8.48
N ASP A 211 6.50 8.21 -9.47
CA ASP A 211 5.05 8.03 -9.64
C ASP A 211 4.45 7.35 -8.41
N ILE A 212 3.25 7.76 -8.01
CA ILE A 212 2.47 7.16 -6.93
C ILE A 212 1.32 6.39 -7.55
N ILE A 213 1.40 5.06 -7.50
CA ILE A 213 0.41 4.18 -8.07
C ILE A 213 -0.36 3.45 -6.97
N SER A 214 -1.62 3.16 -7.20
CA SER A 214 -2.43 2.29 -6.36
C SER A 214 -2.21 0.83 -6.75
N VAL A 215 -1.80 -0.02 -5.82
CA VAL A 215 -1.58 -1.44 -6.06
C VAL A 215 -2.65 -2.24 -5.31
N PRO A 216 -3.54 -2.98 -6.00
CA PRO A 216 -4.54 -3.82 -5.33
C PRO A 216 -3.83 -5.04 -4.75
N LEU A 217 -3.80 -5.14 -3.42
CA LEU A 217 -3.33 -6.33 -2.71
C LEU A 217 -4.53 -7.26 -2.52
N PRO A 218 -4.48 -8.53 -2.99
CA PRO A 218 -5.47 -9.52 -2.61
C PRO A 218 -5.59 -9.57 -1.08
N ALA A 219 -6.78 -9.80 -0.56
CA ALA A 219 -7.01 -9.72 0.87
C ALA A 219 -8.05 -10.71 1.35
N CYS A 220 -8.09 -10.87 2.67
CA CYS A 220 -9.08 -11.66 3.38
C CYS A 220 -10.01 -10.69 4.13
N ALA A 221 -11.28 -10.66 3.77
CA ALA A 221 -12.29 -9.86 4.47
C ALA A 221 -13.00 -10.71 5.53
N SER A 222 -13.29 -10.10 6.67
CA SER A 222 -14.15 -10.68 7.68
C SER A 222 -15.63 -10.50 7.31
N ASN A 223 -16.48 -11.34 7.90
CA ASN A 223 -17.92 -11.20 7.82
C ASN A 223 -18.52 -10.96 9.22
N TYR A 224 -17.91 -10.03 9.97
CA TYR A 224 -18.38 -9.67 11.31
C TYR A 224 -19.65 -8.81 11.23
N PRO A 225 -20.56 -8.92 12.21
CA PRO A 225 -21.79 -8.14 12.21
C PRO A 225 -21.49 -6.64 12.30
N ASN A 226 -22.36 -5.79 11.73
CA ASN A 226 -22.20 -4.33 11.73
C ASN A 226 -22.15 -3.70 13.14
N SER A 227 -22.57 -4.44 14.16
CA SER A 227 -22.45 -4.04 15.57
C SER A 227 -21.04 -4.21 16.15
N ALA A 228 -20.14 -4.89 15.45
CA ALA A 228 -18.76 -5.07 15.88
C ALA A 228 -17.93 -3.84 15.52
N SER A 229 -17.03 -3.42 16.42
CA SER A 229 -16.16 -2.27 16.18
C SER A 229 -15.13 -2.52 15.08
N ASP A 230 -14.83 -3.79 14.81
CA ASP A 230 -13.96 -4.28 13.76
C ASP A 230 -14.74 -4.87 12.57
N HIS A 231 -15.99 -4.44 12.40
CA HIS A 231 -16.75 -4.71 11.19
C HIS A 231 -15.97 -4.24 9.95
N GLY A 232 -15.91 -5.08 8.91
CA GLY A 232 -15.14 -4.80 7.71
C GLY A 232 -13.63 -4.98 7.89
N LEU A 233 -13.17 -5.69 8.93
CA LEU A 233 -11.77 -6.08 9.07
C LEU A 233 -11.29 -6.79 7.80
N ILE A 234 -10.25 -6.24 7.18
CA ILE A 234 -9.66 -6.77 5.97
C ILE A 234 -8.15 -6.85 6.14
N VAL A 235 -7.56 -7.97 5.78
CA VAL A 235 -6.14 -8.26 5.98
C VAL A 235 -5.50 -8.56 4.63
N ALA A 236 -4.49 -7.79 4.25
CA ALA A 236 -3.79 -7.99 2.99
C ALA A 236 -3.08 -9.35 2.95
N ASN A 237 -2.93 -9.91 1.75
CA ASN A 237 -2.33 -11.22 1.57
C ASN A 237 -0.91 -11.29 2.18
N GLY A 238 -0.63 -12.37 2.91
CA GLY A 238 0.67 -12.56 3.55
C GLY A 238 0.96 -11.59 4.69
N SER A 239 -0.07 -10.99 5.30
CA SER A 239 0.07 -10.05 6.43
C SER A 239 -0.87 -10.39 7.59
N TYR A 240 -0.70 -9.64 8.68
CA TYR A 240 -1.49 -9.76 9.90
C TYR A 240 -2.19 -8.43 10.22
N ALA A 241 -3.33 -8.52 10.90
CA ALA A 241 -3.99 -7.39 11.55
C ALA A 241 -4.31 -7.73 13.00
N ILE A 242 -4.29 -6.71 13.84
CA ILE A 242 -4.58 -6.82 15.28
C ILE A 242 -5.97 -6.21 15.54
N SER A 243 -6.80 -6.94 16.27
CA SER A 243 -8.16 -6.51 16.66
C SER A 243 -8.42 -6.78 18.14
N ALA A 244 -9.60 -6.37 18.61
CA ALA A 244 -10.08 -6.54 19.98
C ALA A 244 -9.12 -6.00 21.05
N SER A 245 -8.63 -4.77 20.89
CA SER A 245 -7.69 -4.14 21.83
C SER A 245 -6.44 -5.00 22.08
N HIS A 246 -5.79 -5.43 20.99
CA HIS A 246 -4.56 -6.23 21.01
C HIS A 246 -4.73 -7.67 21.48
N CYS A 247 -5.95 -8.17 21.57
CA CYS A 247 -6.23 -9.52 22.03
C CYS A 247 -6.28 -10.56 20.90
N VAL A 248 -6.69 -10.16 19.70
CA VAL A 248 -6.86 -11.10 18.58
C VAL A 248 -5.92 -10.69 17.45
N GLN A 249 -5.18 -11.66 16.93
CA GLN A 249 -4.41 -11.49 15.70
C GLN A 249 -5.10 -12.26 14.58
N CYS A 250 -5.27 -11.62 13.43
CA CYS A 250 -5.86 -12.23 12.24
C CYS A 250 -4.84 -12.22 11.11
N SER A 251 -4.68 -13.34 10.44
CA SER A 251 -3.76 -13.55 9.33
C SER A 251 -4.54 -13.84 8.05
N CYS A 252 -4.00 -13.40 6.92
CA CYS A 252 -4.50 -13.77 5.60
C CYS A 252 -3.52 -14.74 4.92
N GLY A 253 -3.99 -15.96 4.65
CA GLY A 253 -3.16 -17.03 4.10
C GLY A 253 -2.66 -16.73 2.67
N PRO A 254 -1.35 -16.88 2.36
CA PRO A 254 -0.74 -16.55 1.07
C PRO A 254 -1.32 -17.30 -0.14
N GLY A 255 -1.93 -18.47 0.09
CA GLY A 255 -2.43 -19.35 -0.97
C GLY A 255 -3.95 -19.47 -1.04
N ASP A 256 -4.63 -19.57 0.10
CA ASP A 256 -6.07 -19.86 0.15
C ASP A 256 -6.94 -18.61 0.36
N LEU A 257 -6.32 -17.46 0.67
CA LEU A 257 -6.99 -16.19 0.96
C LEU A 257 -8.11 -16.34 2.01
N ASN A 258 -7.88 -17.23 3.00
CA ASN A 258 -8.77 -17.36 4.14
C ASN A 258 -8.29 -16.51 5.31
N LEU A 259 -9.25 -15.84 5.97
CA LEU A 259 -9.01 -15.12 7.21
C LEU A 259 -8.94 -16.12 8.37
N TYR A 260 -7.81 -16.14 9.07
CA TYR A 260 -7.63 -16.99 10.23
C TYR A 260 -7.17 -16.18 11.43
N CYS A 261 -7.94 -16.24 12.52
CA CYS A 261 -7.70 -15.47 13.72
C CYS A 261 -7.39 -16.36 14.93
N THR A 262 -6.41 -15.94 15.74
CA THR A 262 -6.00 -16.59 16.99
C THR A 262 -5.87 -15.55 18.10
N PRO A 263 -5.78 -15.98 19.37
CA PRO A 263 -5.24 -15.13 20.42
C PRO A 263 -3.92 -14.50 19.97
N ALA A 264 -3.76 -13.20 20.19
CA ALA A 264 -2.51 -12.50 19.97
C ALA A 264 -1.49 -12.96 21.01
N LEU A 265 -0.21 -13.01 20.61
CA LEU A 265 0.91 -13.38 21.50
C LEU A 265 1.34 -12.24 22.43
N LEU A 266 0.46 -11.27 22.66
CA LEU A 266 0.73 -10.05 23.43
C LEU A 266 0.35 -10.29 24.89
N ALA A 267 1.18 -9.80 25.82
CA ALA A 267 0.94 -9.92 27.26
C ALA A 267 -0.13 -8.92 27.76
N VAL A 268 -1.32 -8.96 27.17
CA VAL A 268 -2.47 -8.11 27.51
C VAL A 268 -3.59 -8.91 28.17
N SER A 269 -4.28 -8.29 29.13
CA SER A 269 -5.44 -8.88 29.81
C SER A 269 -6.66 -8.88 28.88
N CYS A 270 -7.03 -10.05 28.37
CA CYS A 270 -8.10 -10.21 27.40
C CYS A 270 -9.37 -10.84 28.00
N SER A 271 -10.52 -10.50 27.40
CA SER A 271 -11.77 -11.24 27.65
C SER A 271 -11.68 -12.69 27.15
N SER A 272 -12.56 -13.55 27.63
CA SER A 272 -12.54 -14.98 27.25
C SER A 272 -12.72 -15.16 25.74
N MET A 273 -11.83 -15.95 25.14
CA MET A 273 -11.88 -16.35 23.72
C MET A 273 -12.40 -17.79 23.53
N GLN A 274 -13.05 -18.33 24.55
CA GLN A 274 -13.60 -19.68 24.50
C GLN A 274 -14.97 -19.67 23.81
N CYS A 275 -15.18 -20.58 22.86
CA CYS A 275 -16.48 -20.76 22.24
C CYS A 275 -17.50 -21.31 23.24
N LYS A 276 -18.74 -20.79 23.18
CA LYS A 276 -19.83 -21.24 24.05
C LYS A 276 -20.06 -22.75 23.90
N ASN A 277 -20.29 -23.43 25.01
CA ASN A 277 -20.55 -24.88 25.09
C ASN A 277 -19.42 -25.77 24.54
N SER A 278 -18.18 -25.28 24.52
CA SER A 278 -17.02 -26.02 24.02
C SER A 278 -15.76 -25.64 24.78
N ASN A 279 -14.74 -26.51 24.76
CA ASN A 279 -13.39 -26.22 25.27
C ASN A 279 -12.47 -25.62 24.19
N LEU A 280 -13.01 -25.35 23.00
CA LEU A 280 -12.25 -24.75 21.91
C LEU A 280 -12.10 -23.24 22.12
N MET A 281 -10.87 -22.76 21.96
CA MET A 281 -10.54 -21.34 21.90
C MET A 281 -10.52 -20.87 20.45
N VAL A 282 -10.68 -19.57 20.22
CA VAL A 282 -10.55 -18.95 18.89
C VAL A 282 -9.29 -19.45 18.18
N GLY A 283 -9.45 -19.91 16.94
CA GLY A 283 -8.40 -20.51 16.11
C GLY A 283 -8.34 -22.03 16.20
N ASN A 284 -8.83 -22.66 17.27
CA ASN A 284 -8.81 -24.12 17.35
C ASN A 284 -9.77 -24.74 16.33
N VAL A 285 -9.26 -25.75 15.62
CA VAL A 285 -10.02 -26.58 14.69
C VAL A 285 -9.82 -28.05 15.07
N THR A 286 -10.91 -28.78 15.24
CA THR A 286 -10.90 -30.23 15.40
C THR A 286 -11.69 -30.85 14.25
N PHE A 287 -11.27 -32.03 13.80
CA PHE A 287 -12.00 -32.75 12.77
C PHE A 287 -12.01 -34.24 13.04
N GLN A 288 -13.09 -34.89 12.63
CA GLN A 288 -13.25 -36.34 12.69
C GLN A 288 -13.52 -36.86 11.28
N SER A 289 -12.69 -37.80 10.83
CA SER A 289 -12.88 -38.45 9.54
C SER A 289 -14.10 -39.38 9.57
N THR A 290 -14.88 -39.33 8.49
CA THR A 290 -16.07 -40.15 8.27
C THR A 290 -16.01 -40.72 6.84
N SER A 291 -16.89 -41.68 6.53
CA SER A 291 -16.98 -42.26 5.19
C SER A 291 -17.39 -41.25 4.10
N GLY A 292 -18.00 -40.12 4.48
CA GLY A 292 -18.48 -39.07 3.57
C GLY A 292 -17.64 -37.78 3.56
N GLY A 293 -16.48 -37.77 4.22
CA GLY A 293 -15.65 -36.57 4.40
C GLY A 293 -15.23 -36.37 5.85
N CYS A 294 -15.01 -35.13 6.26
CA CYS A 294 -14.53 -34.78 7.59
C CYS A 294 -15.53 -33.86 8.29
N ASN A 295 -15.99 -34.26 9.48
CA ASN A 295 -16.80 -33.41 10.33
C ASN A 295 -15.87 -32.45 11.08
N VAL A 296 -15.86 -31.19 10.69
CA VAL A 296 -14.96 -30.16 11.19
C VAL A 296 -15.70 -29.29 12.17
N THR A 297 -15.19 -29.17 13.39
CA THR A 297 -15.63 -28.17 14.37
C THR A 297 -14.54 -27.13 14.55
N SER A 298 -14.85 -25.88 14.30
CA SER A 298 -13.92 -24.75 14.49
C SER A 298 -14.50 -23.71 15.43
N CYS A 299 -13.62 -23.11 16.22
CA CYS A 299 -13.95 -21.93 17.00
C CYS A 299 -13.37 -20.71 16.28
N SER A 300 -14.24 -19.93 15.67
CA SER A 300 -13.89 -18.75 14.86
C SER A 300 -14.11 -17.47 15.64
N TYR A 301 -13.33 -16.45 15.32
CA TYR A 301 -13.57 -15.11 15.84
C TYR A 301 -14.77 -14.48 15.12
N GLY A 302 -15.70 -13.91 15.88
CA GLY A 302 -16.96 -13.32 15.40
C GLY A 302 -17.03 -11.80 15.55
N GLY A 303 -15.93 -11.13 15.86
CA GLY A 303 -15.84 -9.67 16.03
C GLY A 303 -15.80 -9.20 17.49
N PHE A 304 -15.51 -7.91 17.67
CA PHE A 304 -15.42 -7.24 18.97
C PHE A 304 -16.66 -6.39 19.22
N ILE A 305 -17.49 -6.79 20.18
CA ILE A 305 -18.79 -6.14 20.46
C ILE A 305 -18.82 -5.70 21.91
N ASN A 306 -19.05 -4.40 22.15
CA ASN A 306 -19.19 -3.81 23.49
C ASN A 306 -18.03 -4.19 24.45
N GLY A 307 -16.79 -4.20 23.95
CA GLY A 307 -15.60 -4.53 24.76
C GLY A 307 -15.38 -6.02 25.00
N SER A 308 -16.18 -6.91 24.40
CA SER A 308 -16.07 -8.37 24.54
C SER A 308 -15.77 -9.06 23.22
N ILE A 309 -14.94 -10.10 23.28
CA ILE A 309 -14.64 -10.95 22.13
C ILE A 309 -15.79 -11.94 21.92
N VAL A 310 -16.36 -11.92 20.72
CA VAL A 310 -17.36 -12.92 20.33
C VAL A 310 -16.64 -14.07 19.64
N ALA A 311 -16.80 -15.28 20.19
CA ALA A 311 -16.29 -16.51 19.61
C ALA A 311 -17.46 -17.38 19.13
N THR A 312 -17.42 -17.79 17.87
CA THR A 312 -18.49 -18.54 17.20
C THR A 312 -18.03 -19.96 16.91
N LEU A 313 -18.72 -20.94 17.48
CA LEU A 313 -18.52 -22.35 17.19
C LEU A 313 -19.26 -22.70 15.90
N SER A 314 -18.55 -23.28 14.94
CA SER A 314 -19.14 -23.78 13.71
C SER A 314 -18.79 -25.26 13.53
N THR A 315 -19.76 -26.05 13.10
CA THR A 315 -19.57 -27.47 12.78
C THR A 315 -20.08 -27.71 11.37
N SER A 316 -19.23 -28.25 10.50
CA SER A 316 -19.55 -28.48 9.08
C SER A 316 -18.92 -29.77 8.57
N LEU A 317 -19.62 -30.46 7.68
CA LEU A 317 -19.09 -31.63 6.97
C LEU A 317 -18.40 -31.16 5.69
N GLN A 318 -17.09 -31.35 5.62
CA GLN A 318 -16.28 -31.00 4.45
C GLN A 318 -15.86 -32.26 3.68
N PRO A 319 -15.88 -32.25 2.33
CA PRO A 319 -15.50 -33.41 1.52
C PRO A 319 -14.02 -33.78 1.66
N GLN A 320 -13.17 -32.80 1.98
CA GLN A 320 -11.77 -32.99 2.32
C GLN A 320 -11.53 -32.45 3.72
N CYS A 321 -10.68 -33.13 4.49
CA CYS A 321 -10.23 -32.62 5.77
C CYS A 321 -9.43 -31.32 5.56
N PRO A 322 -9.62 -30.31 6.42
CA PRO A 322 -8.87 -29.08 6.31
C PRO A 322 -7.38 -29.36 6.46
N GLY A 323 -6.58 -28.79 5.55
CA GLY A 323 -5.12 -28.80 5.67
C GLY A 323 -4.64 -27.92 6.83
N GLN A 324 -3.35 -28.00 7.16
CA GLN A 324 -2.77 -27.04 8.09
C GLN A 324 -2.82 -25.64 7.48
N HIS A 325 -3.32 -24.68 8.27
CA HIS A 325 -3.33 -23.27 7.88
C HIS A 325 -1.90 -22.78 7.63
N GLN A 326 -1.67 -22.15 6.49
CA GLN A 326 -0.38 -21.58 6.16
C GLN A 326 -0.29 -20.16 6.71
N PHE A 327 0.38 -20.02 7.85
CA PHE A 327 0.66 -18.71 8.43
C PHE A 327 1.76 -18.01 7.62
N PRO A 328 1.61 -16.71 7.33
CA PRO A 328 2.72 -15.91 6.84
C PRO A 328 3.88 -15.98 7.86
N PRO A 329 5.11 -16.36 7.47
CA PRO A 329 6.20 -16.46 8.42
C PRO A 329 6.50 -15.08 9.01
N LEU A 330 6.57 -14.99 10.33
CA LEU A 330 7.03 -13.78 11.00
C LEU A 330 8.55 -13.65 10.77
N LEU A 331 8.94 -12.56 10.13
CA LEU A 331 10.32 -12.26 9.81
C LEU A 331 10.91 -11.38 10.92
N PRO A 332 12.14 -11.64 11.40
CA PRO A 332 12.82 -10.65 12.21
C PRO A 332 13.09 -9.40 11.34
N PRO A 333 12.80 -8.19 11.84
CA PRO A 333 13.21 -6.96 11.18
C PRO A 333 14.68 -6.97 10.78
N PRO A 334 14.99 -6.56 9.53
CA PRO A 334 16.34 -6.62 9.01
C PRO A 334 17.27 -5.67 9.78
N SER A 335 18.52 -6.11 9.97
CA SER A 335 19.56 -5.29 10.62
C SER A 335 20.24 -4.30 9.68
N SER A 336 20.16 -4.54 8.36
CA SER A 336 20.60 -3.63 7.32
C SER A 336 19.83 -3.89 6.03
N VAL A 337 19.72 -2.88 5.18
CA VAL A 337 19.16 -3.02 3.84
C VAL A 337 20.33 -3.16 2.88
N ILE A 338 20.61 -4.38 2.45
CA ILE A 338 21.58 -4.60 1.37
C ILE A 338 20.89 -4.17 0.07
N ARG A 339 21.41 -3.12 -0.57
CA ARG A 339 20.97 -2.67 -1.91
C ARG A 339 21.51 -3.62 -2.99
N GLU A 340 21.30 -4.93 -2.81
CA GLU A 340 21.66 -5.92 -3.81
C GLU A 340 20.57 -5.93 -4.89
N SER A 341 20.90 -5.21 -5.97
CA SER A 341 20.70 -5.67 -7.36
C SER A 341 19.40 -6.42 -7.62
N PHE A 342 18.36 -5.65 -7.97
CA PHE A 342 17.13 -6.07 -8.66
C PHE A 342 17.36 -6.69 -10.06
N LEU A 343 18.48 -7.38 -10.26
CA LEU A 343 18.88 -8.03 -11.50
C LEU A 343 18.81 -9.56 -11.38
N SER A 344 17.86 -10.09 -10.61
CA SER A 344 17.45 -11.48 -10.83
C SER A 344 16.59 -11.50 -12.11
N PRO A 345 17.02 -12.16 -13.20
CA PRO A 345 16.21 -12.28 -14.40
C PRO A 345 14.92 -13.01 -14.03
N ALA A 346 13.78 -12.44 -14.41
CA ALA A 346 12.52 -13.18 -14.39
C ALA A 346 12.71 -14.51 -15.16
N PRO A 347 12.19 -15.65 -14.65
CA PRO A 347 12.22 -16.90 -15.40
C PRO A 347 11.51 -16.70 -16.75
N ALA A 348 12.19 -17.05 -17.85
CA ALA A 348 11.59 -17.01 -19.17
C ALA A 348 10.34 -17.91 -19.20
N PRO A 349 9.27 -17.52 -19.93
CA PRO A 349 8.10 -18.37 -20.09
C PRO A 349 8.50 -19.67 -20.80
N ALA A 350 8.18 -20.81 -20.19
CA ALA A 350 8.34 -22.11 -20.81
C ALA A 350 7.35 -22.25 -21.97
N GLU A 351 7.88 -22.29 -23.20
CA GLU A 351 7.09 -22.68 -24.38
C GLU A 351 6.75 -24.17 -24.31
N SER A 352 5.46 -24.49 -24.30
CA SER A 352 4.95 -25.86 -24.40
C SER A 352 5.04 -26.36 -25.84
N GLY A 353 6.22 -26.87 -26.22
CA GLY A 353 6.39 -27.65 -27.44
C GLY A 353 5.76 -29.03 -27.33
N GLY A 354 4.47 -29.16 -27.65
CA GLY A 354 3.73 -30.43 -27.69
C GLY A 354 3.13 -30.70 -29.07
N SER A 355 3.80 -31.58 -29.83
CA SER A 355 3.41 -32.05 -31.17
C SER A 355 2.00 -32.66 -31.20
N LEU A 356 1.12 -32.14 -32.07
CA LEU A 356 -0.17 -32.75 -32.40
C LEU A 356 0.03 -34.08 -33.15
N THR A 357 -0.54 -35.15 -32.61
CA THR A 357 -1.03 -36.28 -33.42
C THR A 357 -2.55 -36.35 -33.29
N THR A 358 -3.23 -36.33 -34.42
CA THR A 358 -4.69 -36.48 -34.52
C THR A 358 -5.05 -37.97 -34.54
N PRO A 359 -6.26 -38.34 -34.06
CA PRO A 359 -7.28 -38.72 -35.05
C PRO A 359 -8.72 -38.24 -34.73
N LYS A 360 -9.51 -38.22 -35.81
CA LYS A 360 -10.92 -37.79 -35.97
C LYS A 360 -11.94 -38.78 -35.40
N SER A 361 -13.05 -38.26 -34.85
CA SER A 361 -14.47 -38.66 -35.09
C SER A 361 -15.36 -37.75 -34.19
N SER A 362 -16.20 -36.80 -34.64
CA SER A 362 -17.42 -36.78 -35.46
C SER A 362 -18.70 -36.41 -34.65
N VAL A 363 -19.07 -35.11 -34.70
CA VAL A 363 -20.45 -34.53 -34.86
C VAL A 363 -21.42 -34.55 -33.63
N PRO A 364 -22.35 -33.57 -33.42
CA PRO A 364 -22.27 -32.09 -33.42
C PRO A 364 -23.01 -31.42 -32.21
N GLY A 365 -22.67 -30.17 -31.86
CA GLY A 365 -23.45 -29.41 -30.87
C GLY A 365 -23.09 -27.94 -30.84
N THR A 366 -23.80 -27.15 -31.64
CA THR A 366 -23.65 -25.71 -31.81
C THR A 366 -24.11 -24.96 -30.56
N ILE A 367 -23.19 -24.29 -29.85
CA ILE A 367 -23.51 -23.09 -29.05
C ILE A 367 -22.34 -22.11 -29.21
N ALA A 368 -22.61 -20.99 -29.89
CA ALA A 368 -21.73 -19.84 -29.94
C ALA A 368 -21.74 -19.13 -28.58
N LEU A 369 -20.56 -18.92 -27.99
CA LEU A 369 -20.33 -18.02 -26.86
C LEU A 369 -19.63 -16.76 -27.41
N PRO A 370 -20.22 -15.55 -27.25
CA PRO A 370 -19.49 -14.32 -27.50
C PRO A 370 -18.45 -14.11 -26.40
N GLY A 371 -17.24 -13.72 -26.81
CA GLY A 371 -16.21 -13.26 -25.90
C GLY A 371 -16.67 -12.01 -25.16
N SER A 372 -16.74 -12.10 -23.84
CA SER A 372 -16.88 -10.95 -22.94
C SER A 372 -15.58 -10.79 -22.16
N SER A 373 -14.81 -9.77 -22.49
CA SER A 373 -13.81 -9.19 -21.58
C SER A 373 -14.52 -8.70 -20.31
N PRO A 374 -14.01 -8.93 -19.09
CA PRO A 374 -14.54 -8.24 -17.92
C PRO A 374 -13.99 -6.80 -17.94
N ALA A 375 -14.86 -5.85 -18.23
CA ALA A 375 -14.58 -4.41 -18.27
C ALA A 375 -15.07 -3.70 -16.99
N ASN A 376 -14.89 -4.31 -15.81
CA ASN A 376 -15.39 -3.79 -14.54
C ASN A 376 -14.25 -3.64 -13.51
N GLY A 377 -13.21 -2.89 -13.86
CA GLY A 377 -12.26 -2.35 -12.89
C GLY A 377 -12.75 -0.97 -12.41
N PRO A 378 -12.52 -0.59 -11.14
CA PRO A 378 -12.94 0.71 -10.64
C PRO A 378 -12.15 1.86 -11.30
N SER A 379 -12.84 2.94 -11.68
CA SER A 379 -12.25 4.07 -12.43
C SER A 379 -11.52 5.05 -11.51
N GLY A 380 -10.20 4.90 -11.36
CA GLY A 380 -9.31 5.95 -10.84
C GLY A 380 -8.98 7.01 -11.90
N SER A 381 -8.51 8.19 -11.50
CA SER A 381 -7.95 9.20 -12.41
C SER A 381 -6.49 9.50 -12.04
N ILE A 382 -5.67 9.84 -13.03
CA ILE A 382 -4.28 10.28 -12.79
C ILE A 382 -4.17 11.80 -12.90
N SER A 383 -3.52 12.43 -11.94
CA SER A 383 -3.18 13.86 -12.01
C SER A 383 -1.67 14.04 -11.95
N GLY A 384 -1.17 15.03 -12.71
CA GLY A 384 0.21 15.50 -12.58
C GLY A 384 0.32 16.53 -11.46
N ALA A 385 1.35 16.42 -10.62
CA ALA A 385 1.64 17.46 -9.62
C ALA A 385 2.14 18.75 -10.29
N CYS A 386 1.79 19.91 -9.71
CA CYS A 386 2.27 21.22 -10.15
C CYS A 386 3.77 21.41 -9.82
N SER A 387 4.50 22.13 -10.66
CA SER A 387 5.92 22.43 -10.45
C SER A 387 6.12 23.83 -9.86
N LEU A 388 7.12 23.94 -8.97
CA LEU A 388 7.77 25.19 -8.55
C LEU A 388 8.17 26.03 -9.78
N VAL A 389 7.44 27.12 -10.01
CA VAL A 389 7.89 28.21 -10.88
C VAL A 389 8.78 29.12 -10.04
N THR A 390 10.10 28.94 -10.12
CA THR A 390 11.03 30.00 -9.69
C THR A 390 10.93 31.13 -10.71
N PHE A 391 10.19 32.18 -10.36
CA PHE A 391 10.25 33.48 -11.04
C PHE A 391 11.70 34.00 -10.97
N LEU A 392 12.44 33.93 -12.08
CA LEU A 392 13.61 34.77 -12.27
C LEU A 392 13.12 36.19 -12.59
N PRO A 393 13.58 37.24 -11.89
CA PRO A 393 13.19 38.60 -12.20
C PRO A 393 13.75 38.97 -13.58
N GLY A 394 12.90 39.55 -14.42
CA GLY A 394 13.25 40.00 -15.77
C GLY A 394 14.37 41.04 -15.75
N TYR A 395 15.60 40.58 -15.93
CA TYR A 395 16.79 41.41 -16.15
C TYR A 395 17.76 40.71 -17.11
N PHE A 396 17.28 40.22 -18.27
CA PHE A 396 18.17 39.65 -19.28
C PHE A 396 17.83 40.01 -20.74
N ILE A 397 16.93 40.97 -20.98
CA ILE A 397 16.58 41.42 -22.34
C ILE A 397 17.23 42.77 -22.71
N LEU A 398 17.84 43.49 -21.77
CA LEU A 398 18.43 44.83 -22.04
C LEU A 398 19.93 44.85 -22.36
N THR A 399 20.66 43.74 -22.23
CA THR A 399 22.12 43.72 -22.47
C THR A 399 22.52 43.27 -23.88
N VAL A 400 21.61 42.68 -24.66
CA VAL A 400 21.90 42.26 -26.05
C VAL A 400 21.65 43.38 -27.07
N LEU A 401 20.82 44.38 -26.74
CA LEU A 401 20.56 45.53 -27.61
C LEU A 401 21.59 46.68 -27.46
N TRP A 402 22.42 46.67 -26.41
CA TRP A 402 23.42 47.72 -26.19
C TRP A 402 24.77 47.45 -26.89
N LEU A 403 25.05 46.20 -27.25
CA LEU A 403 26.30 45.82 -27.96
C LEU A 403 26.21 45.90 -29.50
N PHE A 404 25.03 46.17 -30.06
CA PHE A 404 24.86 46.34 -31.52
C PHE A 404 24.76 47.80 -31.99
N TYR A 405 24.77 48.79 -31.07
CA TYR A 405 24.64 50.22 -31.43
C TYR A 405 25.97 51.00 -31.47
N PHE A 406 27.11 50.39 -31.10
CA PHE A 406 28.44 51.00 -31.21
C PHE A 406 29.39 50.10 -32.00
N SER A 407 29.16 50.02 -33.31
CA SER A 407 30.18 49.69 -34.30
C SER A 407 29.67 50.10 -35.68
N TRP A 408 29.60 51.41 -35.91
CA TRP A 408 29.89 52.10 -37.18
C TRP A 408 30.05 53.59 -36.90
#